data_AF-A0A7Y2NY52-F1
#
_entry.id   AF-A0A7Y2NY52-F1
#
_cell.length_a   1.000
_cell.length_b   1.000
_cell.length_c   1.000
_cell.angle_alpha   90.00
_cell.angle_beta   90.00
_cell.angle_gamma   90.00
#
_symmetry.space_group_name_H-M   'P 1'
#
loop_
_entity.id
_entity.type
_entity.pdbx_description
1 polymer ?
#
loop_
_entity_poly.entity_id
_entity_poly.type
_entity_poly.pdbx_seq_one_letter_code
_entity_poly.pdbx_strand_id
1 'polypeptide(L)'
;MARQIPRRQFLAFVPTVFLTVAWGAIPRPRCPHFALKTPGPHPHPEPRPGIDASKVLTAEELVDYPDVIDAYDGIRQIPHIADGIRCHCGCAELPEYYSLLTCYEELGMARFCEICQGQGRLTYRLHQRGWSLDRIREGIDARFA
;
A
#
# COMPACT_ATOMS: atom_id res chain seq x y z
N MET A 1 -14.42 55.53 28.90
CA MET A 1 -15.06 55.02 30.13
C MET A 1 -15.06 53.49 30.08
N ALA A 2 -14.04 52.86 30.66
CA ALA A 2 -13.91 51.39 30.70
C ALA A 2 -14.34 50.92 32.10
N ARG A 3 -15.48 50.23 32.19
CA ARG A 3 -15.96 49.62 33.44
C ARG A 3 -15.43 48.19 33.51
N GLN A 4 -14.50 47.98 34.42
CA GLN A 4 -13.94 46.69 34.80
C GLN A 4 -15.04 45.82 35.43
N ILE A 5 -15.22 44.59 34.95
CA ILE A 5 -16.10 43.59 35.57
C ILE A 5 -15.24 42.68 36.46
N PRO A 6 -15.57 42.55 37.76
CA PRO A 6 -14.72 41.87 38.73
C PRO A 6 -14.75 40.35 38.59
N ARG A 7 -13.53 39.79 38.58
CA ARG A 7 -13.21 38.37 38.78
C ARG A 7 -13.65 37.93 40.18
N ARG A 8 -14.84 37.34 40.34
CA ARG A 8 -15.14 36.39 41.42
C ARG A 8 -16.55 35.82 41.28
N GLN A 9 -16.66 34.54 41.62
CA GLN A 9 -17.88 33.76 41.80
C GLN A 9 -18.65 33.37 40.53
N PHE A 10 -18.20 32.30 39.88
CA PHE A 10 -19.12 31.27 39.40
C PHE A 10 -18.44 29.90 39.57
N LEU A 11 -18.35 29.43 40.82
CA LEU A 11 -18.30 28.00 41.11
C LEU A 11 -19.72 27.48 40.92
N ALA A 12 -20.03 27.03 39.71
CA ALA A 12 -21.26 26.32 39.39
C ALA A 12 -20.88 24.91 38.94
N PHE A 13 -21.32 23.96 39.78
CA PHE A 13 -21.33 22.52 39.60
C PHE A 13 -21.61 22.10 38.14
N VAL A 14 -20.67 21.36 37.54
CA VAL A 14 -20.95 20.52 36.37
C VAL A 14 -20.81 19.07 36.82
N PRO A 15 -21.91 18.29 36.89
CA PRO A 15 -21.80 16.86 37.14
C PRO A 15 -21.20 16.18 35.91
N THR A 16 -20.01 15.60 36.09
CA THR A 16 -19.34 14.70 35.14
C THR A 16 -20.19 13.46 34.91
N VAL A 17 -20.91 13.42 33.80
CA VAL A 17 -21.44 12.18 33.23
C VAL A 17 -20.37 11.61 32.31
N PHE A 18 -19.49 10.76 32.87
CA PHE A 18 -18.60 9.93 32.06
C PHE A 18 -19.44 8.78 31.46
N LEU A 19 -20.06 9.05 30.31
CA LEU A 19 -20.53 7.99 29.42
C LEU A 19 -19.31 7.43 28.69
N THR A 20 -18.68 6.41 29.28
CA THR A 20 -17.72 5.57 28.58
C THR A 20 -18.47 4.74 27.55
N VAL A 21 -18.69 5.30 26.36
CA VAL A 21 -18.97 4.48 25.18
C VAL A 21 -17.66 3.78 24.87
N ALA A 22 -17.53 2.56 25.40
CA ALA A 22 -16.53 1.59 24.95
C ALA A 22 -16.88 1.26 23.50
N TRP A 23 -16.41 2.13 22.59
CA TRP A 23 -16.54 1.92 21.18
C TRP A 23 -15.78 0.64 20.87
N GLY A 24 -16.54 -0.33 20.37
CA GLY A 24 -16.09 -1.69 20.20
C GLY A 24 -14.74 -1.73 19.52
N ALA A 25 -13.84 -2.50 20.14
CA ALA A 25 -12.91 -3.29 19.38
C ALA A 25 -13.74 -4.24 18.51
N ILE A 26 -14.33 -3.72 17.43
CA ILE A 26 -14.66 -4.53 16.27
C ILE A 26 -13.28 -4.96 15.79
N PRO A 27 -12.88 -6.24 15.95
CA PRO A 27 -11.65 -6.68 15.33
C PRO A 27 -11.82 -6.37 13.84
N ARG A 28 -11.02 -5.41 13.33
CA ARG A 28 -10.85 -5.27 11.89
C ARG A 28 -10.61 -6.69 11.40
N PRO A 29 -11.37 -7.20 10.41
CA PRO A 29 -11.11 -8.52 9.89
C PRO A 29 -9.63 -8.50 9.52
N ARG A 30 -8.81 -9.21 10.30
CA ARG A 30 -7.45 -9.47 9.90
C ARG A 30 -7.67 -10.18 8.58
N CYS A 31 -7.30 -9.52 7.48
CA CYS A 31 -7.11 -10.23 6.22
C CYS A 31 -6.38 -11.50 6.63
N PRO A 32 -6.85 -12.69 6.20
CA PRO A 32 -6.11 -13.89 6.47
C PRO A 32 -4.77 -13.62 5.79
N HIS A 33 -3.79 -13.23 6.61
CA HIS A 33 -2.41 -13.50 6.32
C HIS A 33 -2.43 -15.01 6.21
N PHE A 34 -2.68 -15.50 4.99
CA PHE A 34 -2.01 -16.70 4.53
C PHE A 34 -0.62 -16.54 5.12
N ALA A 35 -0.25 -17.46 6.01
CA ALA A 35 1.08 -17.54 6.54
C ALA A 35 1.98 -17.87 5.36
N LEU A 36 2.22 -16.88 4.51
CA LEU A 36 3.01 -16.95 3.32
C LEU A 36 4.42 -16.98 3.88
N LYS A 37 4.96 -18.19 3.84
CA LYS A 37 6.38 -18.47 3.99
C LYS A 37 7.15 -17.31 3.37
N THR A 38 8.02 -16.66 4.14
CA THR A 38 8.93 -15.63 3.62
C THR A 38 9.55 -16.20 2.35
N PRO A 39 9.30 -15.60 1.17
CA PRO A 39 9.73 -16.23 -0.05
C PRO A 39 11.25 -16.35 -0.04
N GLY A 40 11.76 -17.48 -0.55
CA GLY A 40 13.20 -17.71 -0.60
C GLY A 40 13.90 -16.68 -1.50
N PRO A 41 15.25 -16.64 -1.50
CA PRO A 41 16.03 -15.72 -2.34
C PRO A 41 15.92 -16.16 -3.81
N HIS A 42 14.78 -15.86 -4.44
CA HIS A 42 14.57 -16.03 -5.86
C HIS A 42 14.88 -14.71 -6.56
N PRO A 43 15.59 -14.76 -7.70
CA PRO A 43 16.02 -13.56 -8.39
C PRO A 43 14.82 -12.79 -8.93
N HIS A 44 15.00 -11.48 -9.04
CA HIS A 44 14.10 -10.62 -9.79
C HIS A 44 14.01 -11.08 -11.26
N PRO A 45 12.81 -11.09 -11.87
CA PRO A 45 12.67 -11.37 -13.29
C PRO A 45 13.24 -10.24 -14.14
N GLU A 46 13.51 -10.53 -15.41
CA GLU A 46 13.86 -9.50 -16.39
C GLU A 46 12.60 -8.94 -17.06
N PRO A 47 12.46 -7.61 -17.25
CA PRO A 47 11.28 -7.05 -17.88
C PRO A 47 10.99 -7.67 -19.25
N ARG A 48 9.74 -8.07 -19.48
CA ARG A 48 9.32 -8.67 -20.75
C ARG A 48 9.39 -7.63 -21.87
N PRO A 49 9.87 -7.99 -23.08
CA PRO A 49 9.89 -7.08 -24.22
C PRO A 49 8.49 -6.58 -24.58
N GLY A 50 8.35 -5.26 -24.77
CA GLY A 50 7.07 -4.64 -25.17
C GLY A 50 6.01 -4.59 -24.06
N ILE A 51 6.37 -4.87 -22.80
CA ILE A 51 5.44 -4.78 -21.68
C ILE A 51 4.96 -3.34 -21.47
N ASP A 52 3.67 -3.17 -21.24
CA ASP A 52 3.02 -1.89 -20.99
C ASP A 52 2.00 -1.99 -19.84
N ALA A 53 1.28 -0.89 -19.60
CA ALA A 53 0.30 -0.78 -18.53
C ALA A 53 -1.14 -1.12 -18.98
N SER A 54 -1.35 -1.64 -20.20
CA SER A 54 -2.70 -1.84 -20.77
C SER A 54 -3.57 -2.80 -19.96
N LYS A 55 -2.95 -3.73 -19.21
CA LYS A 55 -3.64 -4.70 -18.37
C LYS A 55 -3.78 -4.28 -16.91
N VAL A 56 -3.17 -3.16 -16.50
CA VAL A 56 -3.25 -2.66 -15.13
C VAL A 56 -4.64 -2.12 -14.87
N LEU A 57 -5.30 -2.60 -13.80
CA LEU A 57 -6.68 -2.20 -13.48
C LEU A 57 -6.81 -0.67 -13.43
N THR A 58 -7.91 -0.16 -13.98
CA THR A 58 -8.26 1.27 -14.06
C THR A 58 -8.79 1.80 -12.73
N ALA A 59 -8.90 3.13 -12.60
CA ALA A 59 -9.47 3.74 -11.38
C ALA A 59 -10.96 3.38 -11.22
N GLU A 60 -11.68 3.24 -12.33
CA GLU A 60 -13.08 2.84 -12.39
C GLU A 60 -13.28 1.41 -11.87
N GLU A 61 -12.36 0.50 -12.21
CA GLU A 61 -12.34 -0.88 -11.69
C GLU A 61 -11.92 -0.97 -10.21
N LEU A 62 -11.37 0.12 -9.66
CA LEU A 62 -10.90 0.23 -8.28
C LEU A 62 -11.84 1.07 -7.40
N VAL A 63 -13.08 1.32 -7.83
CA VAL A 63 -14.03 2.17 -7.09
C VAL A 63 -14.26 1.72 -5.64
N ASP A 64 -14.21 0.41 -5.38
CA ASP A 64 -14.37 -0.17 -4.05
C ASP A 64 -13.07 -0.16 -3.21
N TYR A 65 -11.94 0.23 -3.82
CA TYR A 65 -10.59 0.26 -3.23
C TYR A 65 -9.89 1.61 -3.48
N PRO A 66 -10.47 2.76 -3.09
CA PRO A 66 -9.92 4.07 -3.41
C PRO A 66 -8.50 4.29 -2.83
N ASP A 67 -8.19 3.66 -1.70
CA ASP A 67 -6.90 3.80 -1.00
C ASP A 67 -5.72 3.16 -1.75
N VAL A 68 -5.97 2.35 -2.80
CA VAL A 68 -4.90 1.73 -3.59
C VAL A 68 -4.65 2.43 -4.92
N ILE A 69 -5.51 3.39 -5.31
CA ILE A 69 -5.45 4.04 -6.63
C ILE A 69 -4.07 4.67 -6.88
N ASP A 70 -3.48 5.32 -5.87
CA ASP A 70 -2.15 5.93 -5.98
C ASP A 70 -1.04 4.91 -6.33
N ALA A 71 -1.13 3.70 -5.78
CA ALA A 71 -0.18 2.63 -6.06
C ALA A 71 -0.34 2.12 -7.50
N TYR A 72 -1.58 1.99 -7.97
CA TYR A 72 -1.88 1.61 -9.35
C TYR A 72 -1.43 2.68 -10.34
N ASP A 73 -1.72 3.96 -10.06
CA ASP A 73 -1.28 5.10 -10.87
C ASP A 73 0.24 5.17 -11.00
N GLY A 74 0.97 4.89 -9.91
CA GLY A 74 2.43 4.78 -9.94
C GLY A 74 2.89 3.67 -10.88
N ILE A 75 2.31 2.47 -10.76
CA ILE A 75 2.70 1.32 -11.59
C ILE A 75 2.39 1.54 -13.07
N ARG A 76 1.24 2.17 -13.41
CA ARG A 76 0.90 2.48 -14.80
C ARG A 76 1.93 3.36 -15.50
N GLN A 77 2.68 4.17 -14.75
CA GLN A 77 3.74 5.03 -15.30
C GLN A 77 5.04 4.26 -15.56
N ILE A 78 5.24 3.12 -14.91
CA ILE A 78 6.52 2.37 -14.93
C ILE A 78 6.35 0.86 -15.13
N PRO A 79 5.52 0.39 -16.09
CA PRO A 79 5.21 -1.03 -16.24
C PRO A 79 6.47 -1.87 -16.45
N HIS A 80 7.42 -1.40 -17.27
CA HIS A 80 8.70 -2.07 -17.51
C HIS A 80 9.57 -2.20 -16.25
N ILE A 81 9.55 -1.23 -15.33
CA ILE A 81 10.28 -1.34 -14.06
C ILE A 81 9.58 -2.32 -13.13
N ALA A 82 8.25 -2.21 -13.00
CA ALA A 82 7.45 -3.10 -12.18
C ALA A 82 7.53 -4.56 -12.64
N ASP A 83 7.63 -4.78 -13.96
CA ASP A 83 7.77 -6.11 -14.53
C ASP A 83 9.13 -6.76 -14.25
N GLY A 84 10.16 -5.95 -13.98
CA GLY A 84 11.48 -6.40 -13.56
C GLY A 84 11.61 -6.64 -12.06
N ILE A 85 10.52 -6.63 -11.30
CA ILE A 85 10.52 -6.75 -9.85
C ILE A 85 9.80 -8.01 -9.41
N ARG A 86 10.44 -8.81 -8.55
CA ARG A 86 9.79 -9.91 -7.86
C ARG A 86 9.04 -9.36 -6.65
N CYS A 87 7.79 -9.79 -6.48
CA CYS A 87 7.01 -9.44 -5.30
C CYS A 87 7.38 -10.34 -4.12
N HIS A 88 7.54 -9.76 -2.92
CA HIS A 88 7.94 -10.50 -1.72
C HIS A 88 6.75 -10.89 -0.83
N CYS A 89 5.52 -10.77 -1.34
CA CYS A 89 4.33 -11.19 -0.60
C CYS A 89 4.18 -12.72 -0.49
N GLY A 90 4.94 -13.50 -1.27
CA GLY A 90 4.87 -14.96 -1.33
C GLY A 90 4.07 -15.50 -2.52
N CYS A 91 3.18 -14.70 -3.14
CA CYS A 91 2.47 -15.12 -4.35
C CYS A 91 3.39 -15.32 -5.56
N ALA A 92 4.60 -14.73 -5.56
CA ALA A 92 5.58 -14.90 -6.62
C ALA A 92 6.14 -16.34 -6.77
N GLU A 93 5.75 -17.27 -5.88
CA GLU A 93 6.01 -18.71 -6.05
C GLU A 93 4.96 -19.41 -6.92
N LEU A 94 3.84 -18.75 -7.19
CA LEU A 94 2.74 -19.28 -7.99
C LEU A 94 2.99 -18.98 -9.48
N PRO A 95 2.70 -19.92 -10.39
CA PRO A 95 3.01 -19.77 -11.82
C PRO A 95 2.28 -18.61 -12.49
N GLU A 96 1.17 -18.14 -11.93
CA GLU A 96 0.40 -17.01 -12.44
C GLU A 96 1.04 -15.65 -12.13
N TYR A 97 1.99 -15.56 -11.18
CA TYR A 97 2.59 -14.32 -10.72
C TYR A 97 4.05 -14.20 -11.17
N TYR A 98 4.23 -13.65 -12.38
CA TYR A 98 5.55 -13.45 -12.96
C TYR A 98 6.36 -12.36 -12.24
N SER A 99 5.74 -11.21 -12.00
CA SER A 99 6.40 -10.01 -11.47
C SER A 99 5.45 -9.22 -10.57
N LEU A 100 5.96 -8.14 -9.97
CA LEU A 100 5.17 -7.18 -9.22
C LEU A 100 4.07 -6.58 -10.10
N LEU A 101 4.33 -6.35 -11.39
CA LEU A 101 3.33 -5.84 -12.34
C LEU A 101 2.09 -6.73 -12.36
N THR A 102 2.25 -8.05 -12.36
CA THR A 102 1.13 -9.00 -12.39
C THR A 102 0.16 -8.83 -11.21
N CYS A 103 0.63 -8.35 -10.06
CA CYS A 103 -0.25 -8.04 -8.93
C CYS A 103 -1.21 -6.87 -9.20
N TYR A 104 -0.87 -5.98 -10.13
CA TYR A 104 -1.64 -4.80 -10.53
C TYR A 104 -2.48 -5.03 -11.78
N GLU A 105 -2.27 -6.12 -12.49
CA GLU A 105 -3.04 -6.50 -13.67
C GLU A 105 -4.38 -7.17 -13.28
N GLU A 106 -4.99 -7.91 -14.21
CA GLU A 106 -6.31 -8.55 -14.10
C GLU A 106 -6.53 -9.37 -12.82
N LEU A 107 -5.49 -10.03 -12.29
CA LEU A 107 -5.58 -10.76 -11.01
C LEU A 107 -5.88 -9.80 -9.84
N GLY A 108 -5.36 -8.57 -9.92
CA GLY A 108 -5.67 -7.49 -8.99
C GLY A 108 -5.33 -7.79 -7.54
N MET A 109 -4.27 -8.57 -7.28
CA MET A 109 -3.83 -8.91 -5.93
C MET A 109 -3.45 -7.66 -5.10
N ALA A 110 -2.92 -6.62 -5.74
CA ALA A 110 -2.57 -5.36 -5.09
C ALA A 110 -3.79 -4.60 -4.55
N ARG A 111 -5.03 -4.94 -4.93
CA ARG A 111 -6.25 -4.45 -4.26
C ARG A 111 -6.28 -4.78 -2.77
N PHE A 112 -5.73 -5.94 -2.39
CA PHE A 112 -5.85 -6.49 -1.04
C PHE A 112 -4.51 -6.66 -0.31
N CYS A 113 -3.42 -6.82 -1.06
CA CYS A 113 -2.12 -7.12 -0.47
C CYS A 113 -1.33 -5.84 -0.17
N GLU A 114 -1.22 -5.47 1.11
CA GLU A 114 -0.43 -4.31 1.57
C GLU A 114 1.06 -4.41 1.19
N ILE A 115 1.63 -5.62 1.07
CA ILE A 115 3.01 -5.81 0.60
C ILE A 115 3.13 -5.42 -0.88
N CYS A 116 2.23 -5.89 -1.75
CA CYS A 116 2.22 -5.50 -3.15
C CYS A 116 2.11 -3.99 -3.29
N GLN A 117 1.15 -3.38 -2.57
CA GLN A 117 0.94 -1.93 -2.58
C GLN A 117 2.17 -1.16 -2.10
N GLY A 118 2.79 -1.61 -1.01
CA GLY A 118 3.99 -1.01 -0.44
C GLY A 118 5.21 -1.10 -1.38
N GLN A 119 5.39 -2.25 -2.03
CA GLN A 119 6.42 -2.45 -3.03
C GLN A 119 6.19 -1.54 -4.24
N GLY A 120 4.98 -1.49 -4.80
CA GLY A 120 4.73 -0.63 -5.96
C GLY A 120 4.93 0.86 -5.67
N ARG A 121 4.47 1.34 -4.50
CA ARG A 121 4.73 2.72 -4.05
C ARG A 121 6.22 3.00 -3.88
N LEU A 122 6.98 2.07 -3.30
CA LEU A 122 8.43 2.24 -3.16
C LEU A 122 9.12 2.22 -4.52
N THR A 123 8.81 1.25 -5.37
CA THR A 123 9.32 1.14 -6.74
C THR A 123 9.14 2.45 -7.50
N TYR A 124 7.90 2.95 -7.56
CA TYR A 124 7.60 4.20 -8.25
C TYR A 124 8.40 5.38 -7.67
N ARG A 125 8.43 5.53 -6.35
CA ARG A 125 9.22 6.59 -5.70
C ARG A 125 10.72 6.50 -5.98
N LEU A 126 11.30 5.31 -6.04
CA LEU A 126 12.71 5.13 -6.37
C LEU A 126 12.97 5.44 -7.85
N HIS A 127 12.09 5.03 -8.74
CA HIS A 127 12.17 5.39 -10.16
C HIS A 127 12.09 6.91 -10.37
N GLN A 128 11.17 7.61 -9.69
CA GLN A 128 11.08 9.08 -9.74
C GLN A 128 12.34 9.79 -9.23
N ARG A 129 13.20 9.09 -8.47
CA ARG A 129 14.52 9.60 -8.03
C ARG A 129 15.64 9.29 -9.02
N GLY A 130 15.32 8.72 -10.19
CA GLY A 130 16.28 8.35 -11.23
C GLY A 130 17.10 7.09 -10.92
N TRP A 131 16.62 6.22 -10.04
CA TRP A 131 17.33 4.97 -9.75
C TRP A 131 17.22 4.00 -10.92
N SER A 132 18.31 3.29 -11.21
CA SER A 132 18.32 2.18 -12.16
C SER A 132 17.50 1.00 -11.64
N LEU A 133 17.06 0.12 -12.53
CA LEU A 133 16.30 -1.08 -12.17
C LEU A 133 17.04 -1.92 -11.11
N ASP A 134 18.33 -2.17 -11.28
CA ASP A 134 19.11 -2.97 -10.31
C ASP A 134 19.14 -2.33 -8.91
N ARG A 135 19.28 -1.01 -8.84
CA ARG A 135 19.27 -0.30 -7.55
C ARG A 135 17.88 -0.29 -6.93
N ILE A 136 16.83 -0.29 -7.75
CA ILE A 136 15.44 -0.46 -7.29
C ILE A 136 15.24 -1.88 -6.74
N ARG A 137 15.71 -2.92 -7.45
CA ARG A 137 15.66 -4.32 -7.01
C ARG A 137 16.31 -4.46 -5.62
N GLU A 138 17.54 -3.97 -5.46
CA GLU A 138 18.24 -3.93 -4.16
C GLU A 138 17.44 -3.20 -3.07
N GLY A 139 16.84 -2.06 -3.39
CA GLY A 139 16.02 -1.30 -2.45
C GLY A 139 14.72 -1.98 -2.05
N ILE A 140 14.14 -2.79 -2.95
CA ILE A 140 12.98 -3.64 -2.66
C ILE A 140 13.39 -4.80 -1.78
N ASP A 141 14.46 -5.52 -2.13
CA ASP A 141 14.99 -6.63 -1.34
C ASP A 141 15.33 -6.19 0.08
N ALA A 142 16.07 -5.09 0.23
CA ALA A 142 16.46 -4.56 1.54
C ALA A 142 15.28 -4.22 2.47
N ARG A 143 14.08 -4.00 1.92
CA ARG A 143 12.89 -3.66 2.70
C ARG A 143 11.95 -4.84 2.92
N PHE A 144 11.90 -5.80 2.02
CA PHE A 144 10.82 -6.79 1.97
C PHE A 144 11.26 -8.25 1.89
N ALA A 145 12.53 -8.55 1.60
CA ALA A 145 13.07 -9.92 1.56
C ALA A 145 13.38 -10.48 2.96
#